data_AF-A0A938M731-F1
#
_entry.id   AF-A0A938M731-F1
#
_cell.length_a   1.000
_cell.length_b   1.000
_cell.length_c   1.000
_cell.angle_alpha   90.00
_cell.angle_beta   90.00
_cell.angle_gamma   90.00
#
_symmetry.space_group_name_H-M   'P 1'
#
loop_
_entity.id
_entity.type
_entity.pdbx_description
1 polymer ?
#
loop_
_entity_poly.entity_id
_entity_poly.type
_entity_poly.pdbx_seq_one_letter_code
_entity_poly.pdbx_strand_id
1 'polypeptide(L)'
;MSECALPGTEVQARGLRWEVVSSQRLGEQILYRLRGLEDAARGEEMDLLSPFEAVVPIQANLRPEQATTLRNWLVYHQAFLLEQAHGRHALLAVQPGRLRLEPYQLVPVMRALRMSRVRLLLADGVGLGKTIEAGLVITELMARRIAHRLLVVSPAGVLLEQWRTELLERFGLRMEVIDRAKLEEVRRQQELGANPFDFIPLGLVSIDFLKQERILDLLERSS
;
A
#
# COMPACT_ATOMS: atom_id res chain seq x y z
N MET A 1 -10.84 41.65 5.71
CA MET A 1 -9.73 41.01 4.96
C MET A 1 -9.85 39.52 5.23
N SER A 2 -10.17 38.72 4.23
CA SER A 2 -10.27 37.26 4.41
C SER A 2 -8.88 36.72 4.77
N GLU A 3 -8.78 36.10 5.94
CA GLU A 3 -7.53 35.54 6.46
C GLU A 3 -7.10 34.38 5.57
N CYS A 4 -5.83 34.34 5.19
CA CYS A 4 -5.31 33.29 4.31
C CYS A 4 -5.24 31.98 5.09
N ALA A 5 -5.97 30.95 4.65
CA ALA A 5 -5.85 29.61 5.22
C ALA A 5 -4.39 29.12 5.16
N LEU A 6 -3.91 28.60 6.30
CA LEU A 6 -2.54 28.11 6.47
C LEU A 6 -2.44 26.65 6.01
N PRO A 7 -1.23 26.17 5.67
CA PRO A 7 -0.98 24.74 5.47
C PRO A 7 -1.53 23.88 6.63
N GLY A 8 -2.16 22.76 6.32
CA GLY A 8 -2.85 21.86 7.26
C GLY A 8 -4.28 22.29 7.61
N THR A 9 -4.76 23.45 7.14
CA THR A 9 -6.17 23.84 7.33
C THR A 9 -7.06 23.01 6.40
N GLU A 10 -8.11 22.40 6.94
CA GLU A 10 -9.16 21.80 6.12
C GLU A 10 -10.03 22.89 5.49
N VAL A 11 -10.31 22.77 4.20
CA VAL A 11 -11.11 23.70 3.42
C VAL A 11 -12.11 22.95 2.55
N GLN A 12 -13.24 23.58 2.27
CA GLN A 12 -14.20 23.12 1.28
C GLN A 12 -14.01 23.90 -0.01
N ALA A 13 -13.88 23.17 -1.13
CA ALA A 13 -13.76 23.72 -2.47
C ALA A 13 -14.40 22.76 -3.48
N ARG A 14 -15.16 23.30 -4.45
CA ARG A 14 -15.92 22.51 -5.44
C ARG A 14 -16.80 21.41 -4.82
N GLY A 15 -17.35 21.66 -3.63
CA GLY A 15 -18.21 20.70 -2.92
C GLY A 15 -17.46 19.55 -2.21
N LEU A 16 -16.14 19.47 -2.34
CA LEU A 16 -15.30 18.44 -1.71
C LEU A 16 -14.45 19.01 -0.57
N ARG A 17 -13.98 18.13 0.32
CA ARG A 17 -13.04 18.49 1.39
C ARG A 17 -11.58 18.31 0.97
N TRP A 18 -10.78 19.32 1.29
CA TRP A 18 -9.38 19.39 0.97
C TRP A 18 -8.56 19.86 2.18
N GLU A 19 -7.29 19.47 2.24
CA GLU A 19 -6.29 20.05 3.12
C GLU A 19 -5.45 21.06 2.33
N VAL A 20 -5.18 22.23 2.91
CA VAL A 20 -4.22 23.17 2.32
C VAL A 20 -2.81 22.61 2.46
N VAL A 21 -2.13 22.36 1.34
CA VAL A 21 -0.72 21.96 1.32
C VAL A 21 0.17 23.20 1.36
N SER A 22 -0.18 24.22 0.58
CA SER A 22 0.48 25.51 0.59
C SER A 22 -0.46 26.62 0.16
N SER A 23 -0.15 27.84 0.57
CA SER A 23 -0.84 29.05 0.15
C SER A 23 0.17 30.11 -0.24
N GLN A 24 0.00 30.71 -1.42
CA GLN A 24 0.86 31.76 -1.95
C GLN A 24 0.03 32.97 -2.32
N ARG A 25 0.40 34.13 -1.78
CA ARG A 25 -0.27 35.40 -2.09
C ARG A 25 0.28 35.98 -3.40
N LEU A 26 -0.62 36.26 -4.33
CA LEU A 26 -0.34 36.84 -5.64
C LEU A 26 -1.11 38.16 -5.77
N GLY A 27 -0.59 39.21 -5.13
CA GLY A 27 -1.28 40.49 -5.00
C GLY A 27 -2.53 40.37 -4.11
N GLU A 28 -3.70 40.65 -4.68
CA GLU A 28 -5.00 40.51 -4.01
C GLU A 28 -5.54 39.07 -4.03
N GLN A 29 -4.93 38.19 -4.82
CA GLN A 29 -5.35 36.81 -5.01
C GLN A 29 -4.51 35.86 -4.15
N ILE A 30 -5.03 34.66 -3.89
CA ILE A 30 -4.31 33.61 -3.17
C ILE A 30 -4.39 32.32 -3.99
N LEU A 31 -3.22 31.79 -4.35
CA LEU A 31 -3.07 30.47 -4.94
C LEU A 31 -2.96 29.45 -3.82
N TYR A 32 -3.91 28.53 -3.76
CA TYR A 32 -3.92 27.40 -2.85
C TYR A 32 -3.52 26.13 -3.58
N ARG A 33 -2.53 25.42 -3.06
CA ARG A 33 -2.36 24.00 -3.38
C ARG A 33 -3.14 23.20 -2.37
N LEU A 34 -4.07 22.39 -2.85
CA LEU A 34 -5.00 21.63 -2.06
C LEU A 34 -4.78 20.14 -2.27
N ARG A 35 -4.92 19.33 -1.21
CA ARG A 35 -4.89 17.86 -1.27
C ARG A 35 -6.23 17.29 -0.85
N GLY A 36 -6.85 16.44 -1.65
CA GLY A 36 -8.17 15.91 -1.32
C GLY A 36 -8.13 14.92 -0.15
N LEU A 37 -9.12 15.01 0.74
CA LEU A 37 -9.23 14.18 1.95
C LEU A 37 -10.24 13.03 1.83
N GLU A 38 -11.16 13.13 0.86
CA GLU A 38 -12.34 12.25 0.73
C GLU A 38 -12.46 11.60 -0.65
N ASP A 39 -13.05 10.40 -0.66
CA ASP A 39 -13.54 9.66 -1.83
C ASP A 39 -12.61 9.70 -3.06
N ALA A 40 -13.11 10.28 -4.16
CA ALA A 40 -12.47 10.33 -5.47
C ALA A 40 -11.30 11.31 -5.57
N ALA A 41 -11.16 12.23 -4.61
CA ALA A 41 -10.08 13.21 -4.58
C ALA A 41 -8.98 12.84 -3.58
N ARG A 42 -9.11 11.73 -2.83
CA ARG A 42 -8.16 11.36 -1.78
C ARG A 42 -6.74 11.23 -2.32
N GLY A 43 -5.85 12.11 -1.84
CA GLY A 43 -4.45 12.16 -2.24
C GLY A 43 -4.19 12.88 -3.57
N GLU A 44 -5.21 13.30 -4.31
CA GLU A 44 -5.05 14.18 -5.47
C GLU A 44 -4.71 15.60 -5.03
N GLU A 45 -3.81 16.25 -5.77
CA GLU A 45 -3.43 17.64 -5.53
C GLU A 45 -3.96 18.53 -6.66
N MET A 46 -4.46 19.71 -6.31
CA MET A 46 -4.98 20.69 -7.26
C MET A 46 -4.62 22.10 -6.80
N ASP A 47 -4.33 22.96 -7.77
CA ASP A 47 -4.08 24.37 -7.54
C ASP A 47 -5.38 25.17 -7.82
N LEU A 48 -5.84 25.95 -6.85
CA LEU A 48 -7.02 26.83 -6.94
C LEU A 48 -6.65 28.28 -6.65
N LEU A 49 -7.23 29.21 -7.41
CA LEU A 49 -6.99 30.64 -7.24
C LEU A 49 -8.20 31.33 -6.64
N SER A 50 -8.09 31.75 -5.39
CA SER A 50 -9.11 32.55 -4.69
C SER A 50 -8.95 34.03 -5.04
N PRO A 51 -10.05 34.79 -5.30
CA PRO A 51 -11.46 34.42 -5.08
C PRO A 51 -12.20 33.88 -6.33
N PHE A 52 -11.52 33.64 -7.45
CA PHE A 52 -12.16 33.09 -8.66
C PHE A 52 -12.81 31.72 -8.39
N GLU A 53 -12.15 30.92 -7.55
CA GLU A 53 -12.70 29.71 -6.98
C GLU A 53 -12.75 29.82 -5.46
N ALA A 54 -13.93 29.56 -4.90
CA ALA A 54 -14.16 29.68 -3.46
C ALA A 54 -13.42 28.57 -2.70
N VAL A 55 -12.56 28.98 -1.77
CA VAL A 55 -11.89 28.12 -0.79
C VAL A 55 -12.35 28.55 0.59
N VAL A 56 -13.18 27.74 1.25
CA VAL A 56 -13.81 28.08 2.52
C VAL A 56 -13.23 27.22 3.64
N PRO A 57 -12.57 27.79 4.66
CA PRO A 57 -12.06 27.01 5.80
C PRO A 57 -13.18 26.28 6.54
N ILE A 58 -12.97 25.00 6.83
CA ILE A 58 -13.83 24.19 7.68
C ILE A 58 -13.45 24.49 9.12
N GLN A 59 -14.34 25.13 9.87
CA GLN A 59 -14.13 25.35 11.29
C GLN A 59 -14.42 24.06 12.06
N ALA A 60 -13.37 23.43 12.58
CA ALA A 60 -13.52 22.35 13.55
C ALA A 60 -13.76 22.94 14.94
N ASN A 61 -14.89 22.58 15.55
CA ASN A 61 -15.10 22.86 16.97
C ASN A 61 -14.13 21.99 17.77
N LEU A 62 -13.11 22.62 18.35
CA LEU A 62 -12.20 21.95 19.27
C LEU A 62 -13.01 21.43 20.48
N ARG A 63 -12.78 20.18 20.85
CA ARG A 63 -13.35 19.53 22.03
C ARG A 63 -12.28 19.37 23.10
N PRO A 64 -11.89 20.46 23.80
CA PRO A 64 -10.82 20.41 24.80
C PRO A 64 -11.11 19.42 25.93
N GLU A 65 -12.38 19.09 26.19
CA GLU A 65 -12.80 18.06 27.13
C GLU A 65 -12.39 16.63 26.71
N GLN A 66 -12.09 16.43 25.43
CA GLN A 66 -11.56 15.17 24.87
C GLN A 66 -10.03 15.20 24.72
N ALA A 67 -9.37 16.28 25.15
CA ALA A 67 -7.93 16.39 25.02
C ALA A 67 -7.23 15.36 25.92
N THR A 68 -6.36 14.56 25.31
CA THR A 68 -5.48 13.63 26.02
C THR A 68 -4.34 14.38 26.73
N THR A 69 -3.60 13.69 27.59
CA THR A 69 -2.36 14.21 28.17
C THR A 69 -1.38 14.68 27.08
N LEU A 70 -0.59 15.72 27.37
CA LEU A 70 0.41 16.27 26.45
C LEU A 70 1.39 15.19 25.94
N ARG A 71 1.76 14.23 26.79
CA ARG A 71 2.61 13.09 26.39
C ARG A 71 1.97 12.26 25.29
N ASN A 72 0.70 11.89 25.42
CA ASN A 72 0.00 11.11 24.41
C ASN A 72 -0.21 11.91 23.12
N TRP A 73 -0.50 13.20 23.25
CA TRP A 73 -0.57 14.11 22.11
C TRP A 73 0.77 14.17 21.38
N LEU A 74 1.89 14.30 22.09
CA LEU A 74 3.23 14.31 21.48
C LEU A 74 3.51 13.01 20.72
N VAL A 75 3.17 11.85 21.30
CA VAL A 75 3.35 10.56 20.63
C VAL A 75 2.48 10.46 19.37
N TYR A 76 1.20 10.83 19.48
CA TYR A 76 0.28 10.85 18.33
C TYR A 76 0.74 11.83 17.25
N HIS A 77 1.15 13.03 17.64
CA HIS A 77 1.64 14.07 16.72
C HIS A 77 2.93 13.63 16.03
N GLN A 78 3.83 12.96 16.73
CA GLN A 78 5.06 12.44 16.15
C GLN A 78 4.78 11.29 15.18
N ALA A 79 3.85 10.40 15.51
CA ALA A 79 3.37 9.36 14.59
C ALA A 79 2.70 9.98 13.35
N PHE A 80 1.82 10.96 13.53
CA PHE A 80 1.18 11.70 12.46
C PHE A 80 2.20 12.43 11.57
N LEU A 81 3.19 13.12 12.15
CA LEU A 81 4.25 13.77 11.38
C LEU A 81 5.11 12.76 10.63
N LEU A 82 5.37 11.57 11.19
CA LEU A 82 6.05 10.49 10.48
C LEU A 82 5.18 9.98 9.33
N GLU A 83 3.88 9.78 9.54
CA GLU A 83 2.92 9.41 8.49
C GLU A 83 2.84 10.48 7.37
N GLN A 84 2.88 11.76 7.73
CA GLN A 84 2.83 12.87 6.76
C GLN A 84 4.18 13.11 6.07
N ALA A 85 5.31 12.89 6.75
CA ALA A 85 6.65 13.00 6.19
C ALA A 85 6.86 12.01 5.04
N HIS A 86 6.13 10.90 5.08
CA HIS A 86 6.15 9.90 4.03
C HIS A 86 5.52 10.44 2.71
N GLY A 87 4.56 11.38 2.75
CA GLY A 87 3.97 11.95 1.53
C GLY A 87 3.37 10.91 0.56
N ARG A 88 2.81 11.34 -0.58
CA ARG A 88 2.20 10.44 -1.58
C ARG A 88 3.21 9.43 -2.17
N HIS A 89 4.51 9.70 -2.02
CA HIS A 89 5.60 8.96 -2.64
C HIS A 89 6.42 8.09 -1.69
N ALA A 90 6.15 8.08 -0.38
CA ALA A 90 6.84 7.15 0.49
C ALA A 90 6.51 5.71 0.14
N LEU A 91 7.53 4.89 0.23
CA LEU A 91 7.43 3.46 0.15
C LEU A 91 7.06 2.95 1.54
N LEU A 92 5.81 2.48 1.70
CA LEU A 92 5.29 1.90 2.93
C LEU A 92 5.98 0.57 3.29
N ALA A 93 6.49 -0.14 2.28
CA ALA A 93 7.24 -1.38 2.43
C ALA A 93 8.63 -1.18 3.05
N VAL A 94 9.17 0.05 3.03
CA VAL A 94 10.50 0.36 3.54
C VAL A 94 10.38 0.78 5.01
N GLN A 95 10.07 -0.17 5.87
CA GLN A 95 10.16 0.06 7.32
C GLN A 95 11.61 -0.06 7.80
N PRO A 96 12.13 0.93 8.56
CA PRO A 96 13.48 0.87 9.09
C PRO A 96 13.71 -0.38 9.96
N GLY A 97 14.82 -1.10 9.73
CA GLY A 97 15.39 -2.06 10.69
C GLY A 97 15.28 -3.55 10.34
N ARG A 98 14.39 -3.99 9.43
CA ARG A 98 14.31 -5.42 9.02
C ARG A 98 15.19 -5.78 7.83
N LEU A 99 15.49 -4.81 6.97
CA LEU A 99 16.19 -5.00 5.72
C LEU A 99 17.21 -3.88 5.53
N ARG A 100 18.45 -4.24 5.18
CA ARG A 100 19.40 -3.30 4.59
C ARG A 100 19.17 -3.31 3.09
N LEU A 101 18.57 -2.23 2.59
CA LEU A 101 18.20 -2.09 1.19
C LEU A 101 19.23 -1.27 0.45
N GLU A 102 19.51 -1.68 -0.78
CA GLU A 102 20.30 -0.88 -1.71
C GLU A 102 19.37 -0.02 -2.59
N PRO A 103 19.77 1.21 -2.96
CA PRO A 103 18.90 2.13 -3.71
C PRO A 103 18.31 1.53 -4.99
N TYR A 104 19.05 0.67 -5.69
CA TYR A 104 18.57 0.03 -6.93
C TYR A 104 17.37 -0.90 -6.69
N GLN A 105 17.27 -1.52 -5.51
CA GLN A 105 16.20 -2.45 -5.16
C GLN A 105 14.83 -1.76 -5.01
N LEU A 106 14.82 -0.41 -4.94
CA LEU A 106 13.59 0.40 -4.88
C LEU A 106 13.05 0.73 -6.28
N VAL A 107 13.85 0.56 -7.34
CA VAL A 107 13.44 0.88 -8.72
C VAL A 107 12.22 0.06 -9.16
N PRO A 108 12.14 -1.26 -8.91
CA PRO A 108 10.95 -2.04 -9.24
C PRO A 108 9.69 -1.57 -8.52
N VAL A 109 9.81 -1.16 -7.26
CA VAL A 109 8.69 -0.66 -6.45
C VAL A 109 8.13 0.62 -7.08
N MET A 110 9.00 1.58 -7.39
CA MET A 110 8.60 2.84 -8.03
C MET A 110 7.98 2.60 -9.42
N ARG A 111 8.47 1.62 -10.18
CA ARG A 111 7.89 1.24 -11.47
C ARG A 111 6.51 0.60 -11.30
N ALA A 112 6.34 -0.30 -10.33
CA ALA A 112 5.06 -0.93 -10.04
C ALA A 112 3.98 0.11 -9.73
N LEU A 113 4.29 1.10 -8.88
CA LEU A 113 3.34 2.13 -8.47
C LEU A 113 2.88 3.07 -9.58
N ARG A 114 3.60 3.12 -10.71
CA ARG A 114 3.22 3.92 -11.89
C ARG A 114 2.35 3.16 -12.89
N MET A 115 2.15 1.85 -12.69
CA MET A 115 1.37 1.01 -13.60
C MET A 115 -0.07 0.92 -13.11
N SER A 116 -1.04 1.07 -14.02
CA SER A 116 -2.46 0.80 -13.73
C SER A 116 -2.71 -0.68 -13.42
N ARG A 117 -1.96 -1.57 -14.08
CA ARG A 117 -1.90 -3.00 -13.79
C ARG A 117 -0.43 -3.44 -13.77
N VAL A 118 0.04 -3.88 -12.59
CA VAL A 118 1.45 -4.23 -12.39
C VAL A 118 1.82 -5.49 -13.16
N ARG A 119 2.76 -5.36 -14.11
CA ARG A 119 3.39 -6.46 -14.84
C ARG A 119 4.88 -6.14 -14.99
N LEU A 120 5.73 -6.82 -14.22
CA LEU A 120 7.16 -6.56 -14.16
C LEU A 120 7.97 -7.82 -14.43
N LEU A 121 9.07 -7.66 -15.17
CA LEU A 121 10.12 -8.66 -15.30
C LEU A 121 11.37 -8.14 -14.57
N LEU A 122 11.78 -8.86 -13.52
CA LEU A 122 13.02 -8.59 -12.78
C LEU A 122 14.15 -9.41 -13.39
N ALA A 123 15.09 -8.74 -14.06
CA ALA A 123 16.13 -9.39 -14.86
C ALA A 123 17.55 -8.93 -14.47
N ASP A 124 17.74 -8.58 -13.20
CA ASP A 124 19.02 -8.13 -12.67
C ASP A 124 20.06 -9.26 -12.62
N GLY A 125 21.32 -8.95 -12.34
CA GLY A 125 22.38 -9.94 -12.11
C GLY A 125 22.04 -10.98 -11.03
N VAL A 126 22.62 -12.18 -11.14
CA VAL A 126 22.50 -13.23 -10.11
C VAL A 126 23.04 -12.70 -8.78
N GLY A 127 22.30 -12.91 -7.69
CA GLY A 127 22.73 -12.48 -6.35
C GLY A 127 22.37 -11.04 -5.97
N LEU A 128 21.78 -10.23 -6.86
CA LEU A 128 21.39 -8.84 -6.55
C LEU A 128 20.09 -8.70 -5.72
N GLY A 129 19.52 -9.82 -5.27
CA GLY A 129 18.37 -9.80 -4.38
C GLY A 129 17.02 -9.65 -5.09
N LYS A 130 16.82 -10.29 -6.24
CA LYS A 130 15.52 -10.33 -6.94
C LYS A 130 14.35 -10.75 -6.05
N THR A 131 14.57 -11.69 -5.12
CA THR A 131 13.55 -12.10 -4.14
C THR A 131 13.17 -10.95 -3.20
N ILE A 132 14.15 -10.12 -2.83
CA ILE A 132 13.94 -8.92 -2.01
C ILE A 132 13.18 -7.85 -2.79
N GLU A 133 13.57 -7.61 -4.04
CA GLU A 133 12.85 -6.69 -4.92
C GLU A 133 11.39 -7.11 -5.12
N ALA A 134 11.14 -8.39 -5.36
CA ALA A 134 9.79 -8.93 -5.44
C ALA A 134 9.03 -8.76 -4.12
N GLY A 135 9.65 -9.08 -2.98
CA GLY A 135 9.05 -8.89 -1.66
C GLY A 135 8.72 -7.43 -1.34
N LEU A 136 9.57 -6.48 -1.74
CA LEU A 136 9.32 -5.05 -1.61
C LEU A 136 8.10 -4.63 -2.44
N VAL A 137 8.02 -5.06 -3.71
CA VAL A 137 6.86 -4.77 -4.57
C VAL A 137 5.58 -5.35 -3.95
N ILE A 138 5.61 -6.62 -3.53
CA ILE A 138 4.45 -7.30 -2.93
C ILE A 138 3.98 -6.54 -1.68
N THR A 139 4.91 -6.26 -0.76
CA THR A 139 4.59 -5.61 0.52
C THR A 139 4.04 -4.21 0.30
N GLU A 140 4.57 -3.47 -0.68
CA GLU A 140 4.07 -2.13 -1.02
C GLU A 140 2.64 -2.20 -1.57
N LEU A 141 2.37 -3.12 -2.50
CA LEU A 141 1.04 -3.29 -3.09
C LEU A 141 0.01 -3.73 -2.04
N MET A 142 0.41 -4.60 -1.10
CA MET A 142 -0.45 -5.01 0.02
C MET A 142 -0.70 -3.86 1.00
N ALA A 143 0.33 -3.10 1.37
CA ALA A 143 0.20 -1.95 2.27
C ALA A 143 -0.75 -0.88 1.70
N ARG A 144 -0.75 -0.72 0.37
CA ARG A 144 -1.66 0.19 -0.36
C ARG A 144 -3.03 -0.39 -0.65
N ARG A 145 -3.31 -1.64 -0.24
CA ARG A 145 -4.56 -2.36 -0.52
C ARG A 145 -4.83 -2.51 -2.03
N ILE A 146 -3.78 -2.54 -2.86
CA ILE A 146 -3.87 -2.82 -4.30
C ILE A 146 -3.88 -4.33 -4.54
N ALA A 147 -3.19 -5.10 -3.69
CA ALA A 147 -3.18 -6.55 -3.72
C ALA A 147 -3.71 -7.12 -2.39
N HIS A 148 -4.63 -8.08 -2.48
CA HIS A 148 -5.23 -8.75 -1.32
C HIS A 148 -4.90 -10.25 -1.26
N ARG A 149 -4.56 -10.83 -2.41
CA ARG A 149 -4.20 -12.24 -2.58
C ARG A 149 -2.88 -12.33 -3.32
N LEU A 150 -2.05 -13.28 -2.93
CA LEU A 150 -0.71 -13.52 -3.47
C LEU A 150 -0.53 -15.01 -3.73
N LEU A 151 -0.07 -15.34 -4.93
CA LEU A 151 0.42 -16.67 -5.27
C LEU A 151 1.87 -16.55 -5.76
N VAL A 152 2.80 -17.19 -5.05
CA VAL A 152 4.19 -17.34 -5.49
C VAL A 152 4.37 -18.71 -6.10
N VAL A 153 4.88 -18.74 -7.33
CA VAL A 153 5.18 -19.98 -8.05
C VAL A 153 6.69 -20.11 -8.19
N SER A 154 7.23 -21.23 -7.72
CA SER A 154 8.69 -21.48 -7.68
C SER A 154 9.00 -22.92 -8.07
N PRO A 155 10.23 -23.28 -8.51
CA PRO A 155 10.64 -24.67 -8.56
C PRO A 155 10.50 -25.36 -7.19
N ALA A 156 10.26 -26.67 -7.19
CA ALA A 156 10.14 -27.44 -5.94
C ALA A 156 11.46 -27.49 -5.15
N GLY A 157 11.37 -27.86 -3.87
CA GLY A 157 12.52 -28.07 -3.00
C GLY A 157 13.10 -26.78 -2.43
N VAL A 158 14.43 -26.61 -2.56
CA VAL A 158 15.19 -25.55 -1.85
C VAL A 158 14.70 -24.15 -2.18
N LEU A 159 14.36 -23.87 -3.44
CA LEU A 159 13.90 -22.55 -3.85
C LEU A 159 12.53 -22.20 -3.23
N LEU A 160 11.62 -23.16 -3.15
CA LEU A 160 10.33 -22.96 -2.50
C LEU A 160 10.53 -22.61 -1.02
N GLU A 161 11.36 -23.37 -0.31
CA GLU A 161 11.69 -23.09 1.09
C GLU A 161 12.39 -21.75 1.29
N GLN A 162 13.28 -21.37 0.38
CA GLN A 162 13.93 -20.06 0.40
C GLN A 162 12.90 -18.92 0.29
N TRP A 163 11.94 -19.03 -0.64
CA TRP A 163 10.85 -18.05 -0.77
C TRP A 163 10.02 -17.96 0.51
N ARG A 164 9.67 -19.11 1.10
CA ARG A 164 8.91 -19.17 2.36
C ARG A 164 9.63 -18.45 3.48
N THR A 165 10.91 -18.77 3.68
CA THR A 165 11.74 -18.19 4.74
C THR A 165 11.97 -16.69 4.51
N GLU A 166 12.35 -16.28 3.30
CA GLU A 166 12.60 -14.85 3.02
C GLU A 166 11.35 -14.00 3.18
N LEU A 167 10.19 -14.45 2.66
CA LEU A 167 8.93 -13.73 2.80
C LEU A 167 8.48 -13.63 4.27
N LEU A 168 8.70 -14.69 5.06
CA LEU A 168 8.39 -14.69 6.49
C LEU A 168 9.32 -13.77 7.29
N GLU A 169 10.63 -13.99 7.21
CA GLU A 169 11.61 -13.33 8.08
C GLU A 169 11.78 -11.85 7.73
N ARG A 170 11.80 -11.54 6.43
CA ARG A 170 12.14 -10.19 5.95
C ARG A 170 10.91 -9.30 5.80
N PHE A 171 9.79 -9.89 5.39
CA PHE A 171 8.55 -9.15 5.08
C PHE A 171 7.39 -9.47 6.03
N GLY A 172 7.52 -10.48 6.91
CA GLY A 172 6.45 -10.88 7.82
C GLY A 172 5.28 -11.59 7.13
N LEU A 173 5.44 -12.02 5.87
CA LEU A 173 4.40 -12.67 5.09
C LEU A 173 4.45 -14.18 5.32
N ARG A 174 3.43 -14.69 6.03
CA ARG A 174 3.26 -16.13 6.28
C ARG A 174 2.60 -16.78 5.08
N MET A 175 3.42 -17.39 4.23
CA MET A 175 2.97 -18.11 3.04
C MET A 175 2.56 -19.54 3.39
N GLU A 176 1.38 -19.96 2.94
CA GLU A 176 0.90 -21.33 3.03
C GLU A 176 1.42 -22.14 1.83
N VAL A 177 2.11 -23.24 2.10
CA VAL A 177 2.59 -24.14 1.04
C VAL A 177 1.40 -24.92 0.50
N ILE A 178 1.12 -24.76 -0.79
CA ILE A 178 0.02 -25.42 -1.47
C ILE A 178 0.54 -26.73 -2.06
N ASP A 179 0.16 -27.82 -1.42
CA ASP A 179 0.33 -29.18 -1.91
C ASP A 179 -0.99 -29.96 -1.82
N ARG A 180 -0.96 -31.26 -2.14
CA ARG A 180 -2.15 -32.10 -2.07
C ARG A 180 -2.74 -32.16 -0.67
N ALA A 181 -1.91 -32.27 0.37
CA ALA A 181 -2.35 -32.38 1.75
C ALA A 181 -3.04 -31.09 2.21
N LYS A 182 -2.49 -29.92 1.88
CA LYS A 182 -3.08 -28.62 2.19
C LYS A 182 -4.41 -28.41 1.48
N LEU A 183 -4.51 -28.77 0.20
CA LEU A 183 -5.77 -28.68 -0.54
C LEU A 183 -6.85 -29.60 0.07
N GLU A 184 -6.48 -30.80 0.51
CA GLU A 184 -7.40 -31.73 1.19
C GLU A 184 -7.79 -31.27 2.61
N GLU A 185 -6.87 -30.65 3.33
CA GLU A 185 -7.14 -30.00 4.62
C GLU A 185 -8.19 -28.89 4.46
N VAL A 186 -7.98 -27.97 3.51
CA VAL A 186 -8.92 -26.88 3.24
C VAL A 186 -10.27 -27.43 2.80
N ARG A 187 -10.32 -28.42 1.88
CA ARG A 187 -11.58 -29.03 1.45
C ARG A 187 -12.39 -29.63 2.60
N ARG A 188 -11.73 -30.22 3.59
CA ARG A 188 -12.42 -30.83 4.75
C ARG A 188 -13.07 -29.80 5.68
N GLN A 189 -12.59 -28.55 5.65
CA GLN A 189 -13.08 -27.47 6.50
C GLN A 189 -14.13 -26.59 5.81
N GLN A 190 -14.35 -26.76 4.50
CA GLN A 190 -15.20 -25.89 3.68
C GLN A 190 -16.41 -26.63 3.11
N GLU A 191 -17.38 -25.86 2.61
CA GLU A 191 -18.58 -26.39 1.97
C GLU A 191 -18.24 -27.22 0.72
N LEU A 192 -19.12 -28.19 0.42
CA LEU A 192 -18.99 -29.03 -0.77
C LEU A 192 -18.99 -28.16 -2.03
N GLY A 193 -17.94 -28.30 -2.84
CA GLY A 193 -17.78 -27.56 -4.10
C GLY A 193 -17.02 -26.24 -3.97
N ALA A 194 -16.68 -25.80 -2.75
CA ALA A 194 -15.87 -24.61 -2.55
C ALA A 194 -14.44 -24.81 -3.12
N ASN A 195 -13.91 -23.77 -3.76
CA ASN A 195 -12.58 -23.81 -4.34
C ASN A 195 -11.51 -23.57 -3.26
N PRO A 196 -10.60 -24.52 -3.00
CA PRO A 196 -9.61 -24.36 -1.93
C PRO A 196 -8.70 -23.15 -2.09
N PHE A 197 -8.42 -22.71 -3.32
CA PHE A 197 -7.56 -21.55 -3.57
C PHE A 197 -8.16 -20.24 -3.01
N ASP A 198 -9.48 -20.14 -2.93
CA ASP A 198 -10.16 -18.94 -2.42
C ASP A 198 -9.94 -18.74 -0.91
N PHE A 199 -9.59 -19.81 -0.19
CA PHE A 199 -9.33 -19.78 1.24
C PHE A 199 -7.84 -19.68 1.59
N ILE A 200 -6.97 -19.59 0.58
CA ILE A 200 -5.53 -19.45 0.75
C ILE A 200 -5.12 -18.07 0.20
N PRO A 201 -5.19 -17.00 1.01
CA PRO A 201 -4.91 -15.65 0.54
C PRO A 201 -3.43 -15.46 0.17
N LEU A 202 -2.52 -16.13 0.88
CA LEU A 202 -1.07 -16.07 0.65
C LEU A 202 -0.54 -17.48 0.37
N GLY A 203 -0.50 -17.85 -0.90
CA GLY A 203 -0.13 -19.18 -1.37
C GLY A 203 1.29 -19.26 -1.93
N LEU A 204 2.00 -20.34 -1.65
CA LEU A 204 3.28 -20.69 -2.24
C LEU A 204 3.20 -22.10 -2.83
N VAL A 205 3.43 -22.22 -4.14
CA VAL A 205 3.20 -23.48 -4.87
C VAL A 205 4.38 -23.81 -5.76
N SER A 206 4.68 -25.11 -5.91
CA SER A 206 5.68 -25.54 -6.87
C SER A 206 5.13 -25.53 -8.30
N ILE A 207 5.96 -25.18 -9.28
CA ILE A 207 5.55 -25.21 -10.69
C ILE A 207 5.10 -26.61 -11.14
N ASP A 208 5.74 -27.66 -10.64
CA ASP A 208 5.42 -29.05 -10.98
C ASP A 208 4.07 -29.52 -10.43
N PHE A 209 3.69 -28.99 -9.26
CA PHE A 209 2.36 -29.24 -8.70
C PHE A 209 1.31 -28.40 -9.41
N LEU A 210 1.61 -27.11 -9.64
CA LEU A 210 0.67 -26.16 -10.23
C LEU A 210 0.30 -26.54 -11.65
N LYS A 211 1.25 -27.00 -12.47
CA LYS A 211 1.03 -27.31 -13.91
C LYS A 211 0.15 -28.53 -14.18
N GLN A 212 -0.26 -29.28 -13.15
CA GLN A 212 -1.18 -30.40 -13.32
C GLN A 212 -2.55 -29.86 -13.73
N GLU A 213 -3.15 -30.44 -14.77
CA GLU A 213 -4.40 -29.95 -15.38
C GLU A 213 -5.51 -29.71 -14.34
N ARG A 214 -5.76 -30.69 -13.46
CA ARG A 214 -6.72 -30.56 -12.36
C ARG A 214 -6.42 -29.40 -11.40
N ILE A 215 -5.16 -29.05 -11.18
CA ILE A 215 -4.76 -27.97 -10.25
C ILE A 215 -4.87 -26.61 -10.94
N LEU A 216 -4.48 -26.51 -12.22
CA LEU A 216 -4.71 -25.33 -13.05
C LEU A 216 -6.20 -25.00 -13.14
N ASP A 217 -7.05 -25.99 -13.41
CA ASP A 217 -8.51 -25.82 -13.46
C ASP A 217 -9.07 -25.22 -12.17
N LEU A 218 -8.53 -25.61 -11.02
CA LEU A 218 -8.92 -25.04 -9.73
C LEU A 218 -8.44 -23.60 -9.60
N LEU A 219 -7.20 -23.30 -9.99
CA LEU A 219 -6.68 -21.92 -9.93
C LEU A 219 -7.49 -20.98 -10.83
N GLU A 220 -7.83 -21.41 -12.05
CA GLU A 220 -8.58 -20.59 -13.02
C GLU A 220 -10.01 -20.29 -12.57
N ARG A 221 -10.62 -21.19 -11.79
CA ARG A 221 -11.95 -21.02 -11.20
C ARG A 221 -11.93 -20.26 -9.86
N SER A 222 -10.77 -19.74 -9.45
CA SER A 222 -10.63 -18.98 -8.21
C SER A 222 -11.15 -17.55 -8.42
N SER A 223 -11.81 -16.99 -7.40
CA SER A 223 -12.58 -15.73 -7.48
C SER A 223 -11.76 -14.47 -7.25
#